data_AF-A0A0F9EXA1-F1
#
_entry.id   AF-A0A0F9EXA1-F1
#
_cell.length_a   1.000
_cell.length_b   1.000
_cell.length_c   1.000
_cell.angle_alpha   90.00
_cell.angle_beta   90.00
_cell.angle_gamma   90.00
#
_symmetry.space_group_name_H-M   'P 1'
#
loop_
_entity.id
_entity.type
_entity.pdbx_description
1 polymer ?
#
loop_
_entity_poly.entity_id
_entity_poly.type
_entity_poly.pdbx_seq_one_letter_code
_entity_poly.pdbx_strand_id
1 'polypeptide(L)'
;MGKAYMKSKAKKKSIVIVLEIVIALSIICTFNIVYDKGNGDGRLEIQNKTDIKKPSLSGSWDENDVAYIHIFADNWSATELPWIQNRTGSWSDPHVIENVTIDSTGRPYGILIENSNDYFIIQNCKVYNTGSGSFDAGIKLENTNNGTLTNNN
;
A
#
# COMPACT_ATOMS: atom_id res chain seq x y z
N MET A 1 6.77 -23.80 70.07
CA MET A 1 6.08 -23.82 68.75
C MET A 1 5.48 -22.48 68.28
N GLY A 2 5.23 -21.47 69.14
CA GLY A 2 4.39 -20.30 68.78
C GLY A 2 4.97 -19.28 67.79
N LYS A 3 6.26 -18.91 67.88
CA LYS A 3 6.82 -17.79 67.06
C LYS A 3 6.97 -18.12 65.57
N ALA A 4 7.40 -19.34 65.23
CA ALA A 4 7.56 -19.76 63.83
C ALA A 4 6.20 -19.96 63.13
N TYR A 5 5.22 -20.52 63.83
CA TYR A 5 3.85 -20.69 63.34
C TYR A 5 3.18 -19.34 63.05
N MET A 6 3.32 -18.36 63.95
CA MET A 6 2.77 -17.02 63.74
C MET A 6 3.42 -16.28 62.55
N LYS A 7 4.75 -16.40 62.35
CA LYS A 7 5.44 -15.83 61.18
C LYS A 7 4.97 -16.44 59.85
N SER A 8 4.73 -17.75 59.81
CA SER A 8 4.23 -18.44 58.61
C SER A 8 2.79 -18.00 58.26
N LYS A 9 1.92 -17.88 59.26
CA LYS A 9 0.55 -17.38 59.09
C LYS A 9 0.52 -15.93 58.59
N ALA A 10 1.38 -15.07 59.13
CA ALA A 10 1.53 -13.68 58.68
C ALA A 10 2.01 -13.60 57.22
N LYS A 11 3.02 -14.39 56.83
CA LYS A 11 3.51 -14.48 55.43
C LYS A 11 2.42 -14.95 54.46
N LYS A 12 1.64 -15.97 54.84
CA LYS A 12 0.50 -16.43 54.02
C LYS A 12 -0.56 -15.35 53.84
N LYS A 13 -0.89 -14.59 54.90
CA LYS A 13 -1.80 -13.44 54.81
C LYS A 13 -1.26 -12.35 53.88
N SER A 14 0.04 -12.04 53.95
CA SER A 14 0.68 -11.08 53.04
C SER A 14 0.68 -11.54 51.58
N ILE A 15 0.89 -12.84 51.32
CA ILE A 15 0.84 -13.41 49.95
C ILE A 15 -0.56 -13.30 49.36
N VAL A 16 -1.61 -13.58 50.14
CA VAL A 16 -3.01 -13.44 49.69
C VAL A 16 -3.35 -11.99 49.33
N ILE A 17 -2.91 -11.03 50.14
CA ILE A 17 -3.11 -9.59 49.85
C ILE A 17 -2.42 -9.19 48.54
N VAL A 18 -1.19 -9.67 48.29
CA VAL A 18 -0.47 -9.38 47.04
C VAL A 18 -1.18 -9.99 45.83
N LEU A 19 -1.69 -11.21 45.94
CA LEU A 19 -2.46 -11.87 44.87
C LEU A 19 -3.75 -11.09 44.53
N GLU A 20 -4.48 -10.60 45.54
CA GLU A 20 -5.68 -9.78 45.33
C GLU A 20 -5.35 -8.47 44.61
N ILE A 21 -4.24 -7.82 44.98
CA ILE A 21 -3.78 -6.59 44.31
C ILE A 21 -3.40 -6.87 42.85
N VAL A 22 -2.69 -7.97 42.57
CA VAL A 22 -2.30 -8.36 41.19
C VAL A 22 -3.53 -8.65 40.33
N ILE A 23 -4.53 -9.35 40.88
CA ILE A 23 -5.79 -9.63 40.19
C ILE A 23 -6.53 -8.32 39.89
N ALA A 24 -6.65 -7.41 40.87
CA ALA A 24 -7.27 -6.10 40.67
C ALA A 24 -6.57 -5.26 39.58
N LEU A 25 -5.23 -5.23 39.57
CA LEU A 25 -4.44 -4.54 38.56
C LEU A 25 -4.63 -5.14 37.16
N SER A 26 -4.74 -6.47 37.04
CA SER A 26 -4.98 -7.14 35.75
C SER A 26 -6.36 -6.78 35.14
N ILE A 27 -7.38 -6.63 36.00
CA ILE A 27 -8.72 -6.19 35.57
C ILE A 27 -8.67 -4.74 35.09
N ILE A 28 -7.98 -3.84 35.80
CA ILE A 28 -7.81 -2.44 35.38
C ILE A 28 -7.08 -2.34 34.02
N CYS A 29 -6.02 -3.14 33.81
CA CYS A 29 -5.30 -3.17 32.54
C CYS A 29 -6.19 -3.63 31.37
N THR A 30 -7.04 -4.64 31.56
CA THR A 30 -7.96 -5.11 30.52
C THR A 30 -9.07 -4.10 30.23
N PHE A 31 -9.59 -3.39 31.24
CA PHE A 31 -10.52 -2.27 31.03
C PHE A 31 -9.90 -1.15 30.20
N ASN A 32 -8.65 -0.75 30.44
CA ASN A 32 -7.98 0.28 29.63
C ASN A 32 -7.80 -0.16 28.16
N ILE A 33 -7.51 -1.44 27.90
CA ILE A 33 -7.40 -1.99 26.53
C ILE A 33 -8.76 -2.02 25.83
N VAL A 34 -9.84 -2.30 26.56
CA VAL A 34 -11.22 -2.30 26.02
C VAL A 34 -11.73 -0.88 25.80
N TYR A 35 -11.37 0.06 26.68
CA TYR A 35 -11.79 1.46 26.56
C TYR A 35 -11.19 2.16 25.32
N ASP A 36 -10.00 1.76 24.89
CA ASP A 36 -9.38 2.25 23.65
C ASP A 36 -9.98 1.60 22.38
N LYS A 37 -10.81 0.55 22.53
CA LYS A 37 -11.57 -0.07 21.44
C LYS A 37 -13.02 0.39 21.34
N GLY A 38 -13.39 1.45 22.07
CA GLY A 38 -14.79 1.85 22.22
C GLY A 38 -15.02 3.35 22.23
N ASN A 39 -14.58 4.08 21.20
CA ASN A 39 -15.34 5.19 20.63
C ASN A 39 -14.67 5.74 19.36
N GLY A 40 -15.01 5.08 18.26
CA GLY A 40 -14.87 5.57 16.90
C GLY A 40 -16.02 5.04 16.04
N ASP A 41 -17.23 4.88 16.60
CA ASP A 41 -18.46 4.79 15.79
C ASP A 41 -18.81 6.20 15.29
N GLY A 42 -17.96 6.67 14.38
CA GLY A 42 -18.40 7.54 13.32
C GLY A 42 -18.69 6.64 12.13
N ARG A 43 -19.89 6.03 12.09
CA ARG A 43 -20.56 5.73 10.82
C ARG A 43 -20.76 7.06 10.08
N LEU A 44 -19.68 7.58 9.50
CA LEU A 44 -19.78 8.23 8.22
C LEU A 44 -20.32 7.13 7.32
N GLU A 45 -21.59 7.29 6.93
CA GLU A 45 -22.15 6.55 5.82
C GLU A 45 -21.06 6.49 4.75
N ILE A 46 -20.65 5.27 4.40
CA ILE A 46 -19.92 5.02 3.16
C ILE A 46 -20.94 5.37 2.08
N GLN A 47 -21.09 6.67 1.82
CA GLN A 47 -21.60 7.17 0.58
C GLN A 47 -20.61 6.66 -0.44
N ASN A 48 -21.07 5.68 -1.21
CA ASN A 48 -20.48 5.30 -2.46
C ASN A 48 -19.06 4.75 -2.37
N LYS A 49 -19.05 3.44 -2.13
CA LYS A 49 -18.11 2.47 -2.73
C LYS A 49 -18.14 2.50 -4.28
N THR A 50 -18.29 3.66 -4.91
CA THR A 50 -18.30 3.90 -6.35
C THR A 50 -17.34 5.01 -6.80
N ASP A 51 -16.60 5.64 -5.87
CA ASP A 51 -15.49 6.54 -6.24
C ASP A 51 -14.13 5.84 -6.21
N ILE A 52 -14.11 4.51 -6.38
CA ILE A 52 -12.99 3.93 -7.14
C ILE A 52 -13.12 4.61 -8.49
N LYS A 53 -12.30 5.64 -8.74
CA LYS A 53 -12.18 6.30 -10.04
C LYS A 53 -11.93 5.17 -11.01
N LYS A 54 -13.01 4.69 -11.63
CA LYS A 54 -12.98 3.57 -12.53
C LYS A 54 -11.99 4.04 -13.59
N PRO A 55 -10.82 3.39 -13.74
CA PRO A 55 -9.83 3.88 -14.68
C PRO A 55 -10.57 4.01 -16.01
N SER A 56 -10.66 5.24 -16.51
CA SER A 56 -11.43 5.49 -17.71
C SER A 56 -10.84 4.58 -18.78
N LEU A 57 -11.69 3.91 -19.56
CA LEU A 57 -11.24 3.11 -20.70
C LEU A 57 -10.27 3.97 -21.50
N SER A 58 -9.20 3.35 -22.01
CA SER A 58 -8.05 4.07 -22.55
C SER A 58 -8.39 5.05 -23.69
N GLY A 59 -9.56 4.91 -24.33
CA GLY A 59 -10.12 5.87 -25.30
C GLY A 59 -10.90 7.05 -24.73
N SER A 60 -10.84 7.33 -23.42
CA SER A 60 -11.56 8.42 -22.75
C SER A 60 -10.67 9.63 -22.43
N TRP A 61 -9.38 9.58 -22.75
CA TRP A 61 -8.41 10.63 -22.50
C TRP A 61 -8.02 11.31 -23.80
N ASP A 62 -7.77 12.61 -23.76
CA ASP A 62 -7.15 13.32 -24.88
C ASP A 62 -5.77 12.71 -25.09
N GLU A 63 -5.62 11.99 -26.21
CA GLU A 63 -4.39 11.30 -26.62
C GLU A 63 -3.18 12.24 -26.73
N ASN A 64 -3.40 13.56 -26.74
CA ASN A 64 -2.37 14.58 -26.81
C ASN A 64 -1.73 14.97 -25.46
N ASP A 65 -2.32 14.58 -24.32
CA ASP A 65 -1.84 15.04 -22.99
C ASP A 65 -0.80 14.09 -22.34
N VAL A 66 -0.65 12.86 -22.82
CA VAL A 66 0.29 11.88 -22.25
C VAL A 66 1.25 11.37 -23.32
N ALA A 67 2.29 12.16 -23.60
CA ALA A 67 3.31 11.75 -24.57
C ALA A 67 4.22 10.60 -24.05
N TYR A 68 4.41 10.50 -22.73
CA TYR A 68 5.13 9.40 -22.08
C TYR A 68 4.92 9.38 -20.55
N ILE A 69 5.26 8.24 -19.94
CA ILE A 69 5.38 8.02 -18.49
C ILE A 69 6.83 7.62 -18.22
N HIS A 70 7.46 8.21 -17.21
CA HIS A 70 8.81 7.86 -16.79
C HIS A 70 8.87 7.76 -15.27
N ILE A 71 9.17 6.55 -14.78
CA ILE A 71 9.42 6.25 -13.38
C ILE A 71 10.90 5.96 -13.19
N PHE A 72 11.56 6.72 -12.33
CA PHE A 72 12.97 6.52 -11.96
C PHE A 72 13.03 6.09 -10.49
N ALA A 73 13.66 4.95 -10.23
CA ALA A 73 13.82 4.38 -8.89
C ALA A 73 12.48 4.21 -8.14
N ASP A 74 12.33 4.84 -6.98
CA ASP A 74 11.15 4.81 -6.10
C ASP A 74 10.20 5.99 -6.35
N ASN A 75 10.42 6.76 -7.43
CA ASN A 75 9.65 7.96 -7.73
C ASN A 75 8.26 7.68 -8.36
N TRP A 76 7.54 6.71 -7.81
CA TRP A 76 6.15 6.41 -8.14
C TRP A 76 5.18 7.46 -7.59
N SER A 77 5.62 8.22 -6.58
CA SER A 77 4.83 9.25 -5.89
C SER A 77 4.74 10.59 -6.62
N ALA A 78 5.57 10.82 -7.65
CA ALA A 78 5.47 12.03 -8.48
C ALA A 78 4.28 12.07 -9.44
N THR A 79 3.46 11.02 -9.47
CA THR A 79 2.38 10.86 -10.45
C THR A 79 1.05 10.55 -9.80
N GLU A 80 0.36 11.58 -9.28
CA GLU A 80 -1.09 11.52 -8.98
C GLU A 80 -1.92 11.55 -10.28
N LEU A 81 -1.57 10.69 -11.22
CA LEU A 81 -2.25 10.60 -12.50
C LEU A 81 -3.36 9.56 -12.42
N PRO A 82 -4.50 9.76 -13.13
CA PRO A 82 -5.65 8.84 -13.08
C PRO A 82 -5.32 7.37 -13.41
N TRP A 83 -4.27 7.13 -14.17
CA TRP A 83 -3.83 5.82 -14.65
C TRP A 83 -2.61 5.26 -13.91
N ILE A 84 -2.16 5.93 -12.85
CA ILE A 84 -1.10 5.44 -11.96
C ILE A 84 -1.66 5.30 -10.56
N GLN A 85 -1.75 4.07 -10.08
CA GLN A 85 -2.02 3.78 -8.68
C GLN A 85 -0.68 3.70 -7.94
N ASN A 86 -0.32 4.79 -7.29
CA ASN A 86 0.84 4.81 -6.41
C ASN A 86 0.53 4.03 -5.12
N ARG A 87 1.11 2.83 -5.00
CA ARG A 87 0.93 1.89 -3.91
C ARG A 87 2.24 1.71 -3.13
N THR A 88 2.39 0.66 -2.33
CA THR A 88 3.62 0.45 -1.54
C THR A 88 4.79 -0.12 -2.34
N GLY A 89 4.56 -0.68 -3.53
CA GLY A 89 5.60 -1.34 -4.31
C GLY A 89 6.02 -2.70 -3.75
N SER A 90 5.23 -3.27 -2.83
CA SER A 90 5.46 -4.60 -2.28
C SER A 90 4.81 -5.70 -3.14
N TRP A 91 5.24 -6.95 -2.98
CA TRP A 91 4.65 -8.08 -3.73
C TRP A 91 3.13 -8.18 -3.56
N SER A 92 2.62 -7.90 -2.36
CA SER A 92 1.18 -7.92 -2.05
C SER A 92 0.43 -6.65 -2.48
N ASP A 93 1.16 -5.58 -2.76
CA ASP A 93 0.59 -4.27 -3.10
C ASP A 93 1.50 -3.51 -4.09
N PRO A 94 1.59 -4.02 -5.34
CA PRO A 94 2.46 -3.47 -6.38
C PRO A 94 1.90 -2.15 -6.92
N HIS A 95 2.75 -1.25 -7.41
CA HIS A 95 2.30 -0.08 -8.19
C HIS A 95 1.56 -0.53 -9.45
N VAL A 96 0.57 0.23 -9.91
CA VAL A 96 -0.21 -0.14 -11.10
C VAL A 96 -0.24 1.00 -12.09
N ILE A 97 0.20 0.75 -13.32
CA ILE A 97 -0.08 1.58 -14.49
C ILE A 97 -1.14 0.85 -15.31
N GLU A 98 -2.31 1.44 -15.52
CA GLU A 98 -3.37 0.74 -16.24
C GLU A 98 -4.32 1.61 -17.07
N ASN A 99 -4.89 0.99 -18.11
CA ASN A 99 -5.96 1.55 -18.95
C ASN A 99 -5.58 2.90 -19.59
N VAL A 100 -4.32 3.07 -19.98
CA VAL A 100 -3.83 4.27 -20.66
C VAL A 100 -3.48 3.98 -22.12
N THR A 101 -3.84 4.89 -23.02
CA THR A 101 -3.40 4.90 -24.42
C THR A 101 -2.43 6.06 -24.59
N ILE A 102 -1.24 5.77 -25.14
CA ILE A 102 -0.13 6.71 -25.29
C ILE A 102 0.26 6.76 -26.76
N ASP A 103 0.12 7.94 -27.37
CA ASP A 103 0.81 8.30 -28.61
C ASP A 103 2.17 8.90 -28.24
N SER A 104 3.24 8.16 -28.47
CA SER A 104 4.58 8.62 -28.13
C SER A 104 5.13 9.66 -29.11
N THR A 105 4.46 9.97 -30.22
CA THR A 105 4.84 11.02 -31.20
C THR A 105 6.30 10.95 -31.69
N GLY A 106 6.85 9.74 -31.80
CA GLY A 106 8.23 9.46 -32.20
C GLY A 106 9.25 9.48 -31.05
N ARG A 107 8.81 9.62 -29.79
CA ARG A 107 9.69 9.54 -28.61
C ARG A 107 10.28 8.15 -28.42
N PRO A 108 11.47 8.02 -27.81
CA PRO A 108 12.12 6.72 -27.59
C PRO A 108 11.30 5.71 -26.79
N TYR A 109 10.36 6.19 -25.96
CA TYR A 109 9.49 5.36 -25.14
C TYR A 109 8.16 6.03 -24.84
N GLY A 110 7.13 5.22 -24.57
CA GLY A 110 5.86 5.68 -24.01
C GLY A 110 5.74 5.41 -22.52
N ILE A 111 6.26 4.28 -22.03
CA ILE A 111 6.37 3.97 -20.60
C ILE A 111 7.81 3.53 -20.33
N LEU A 112 8.55 4.28 -19.52
CA LEU A 112 9.87 3.93 -19.03
C LEU A 112 9.81 3.70 -17.52
N ILE A 113 10.21 2.51 -17.06
CA ILE A 113 10.52 2.25 -15.65
C ILE A 113 11.99 1.91 -15.59
N GLU A 114 12.77 2.70 -14.87
CA GLU A 114 14.20 2.48 -14.72
C GLU A 114 14.70 2.52 -13.28
N ASN A 115 15.69 1.68 -12.98
CA ASN A 115 16.39 1.63 -11.68
C ASN A 115 15.48 1.34 -10.46
N SER A 116 14.31 0.72 -10.67
CA SER A 116 13.37 0.39 -9.60
C SER A 116 13.46 -1.09 -9.20
N ASN A 117 13.37 -1.38 -7.90
CA ASN A 117 13.23 -2.75 -7.38
C ASN A 117 11.80 -3.05 -6.91
N ASP A 118 10.89 -2.09 -7.02
CA ASP A 118 9.53 -2.22 -6.55
C ASP A 118 8.74 -3.19 -7.42
N TYR A 119 7.73 -3.82 -6.82
CA TYR A 119 6.77 -4.61 -7.59
C TYR A 119 5.82 -3.67 -8.33
N PHE A 120 5.62 -3.94 -9.62
CA PHE A 120 4.70 -3.15 -10.44
C PHE A 120 3.92 -4.01 -11.44
N ILE A 121 2.76 -3.49 -11.84
CA ILE A 121 1.90 -4.06 -12.86
C ILE A 121 1.67 -3.01 -13.93
N ILE A 122 1.94 -3.35 -15.19
CA ILE A 122 1.50 -2.58 -16.35
C ILE A 122 0.43 -3.41 -17.06
N GLN A 123 -0.81 -2.91 -17.09
CA GLN A 123 -1.93 -3.68 -17.64
C GLN A 123 -2.91 -2.88 -18.49
N ASN A 124 -3.41 -3.50 -19.57
CA ASN A 124 -4.41 -2.90 -20.46
C ASN A 124 -3.95 -1.55 -21.04
N CYS A 125 -2.65 -1.39 -21.29
CA CYS A 125 -2.08 -0.19 -21.88
C CYS A 125 -1.92 -0.38 -23.40
N LYS A 126 -2.09 0.71 -24.16
CA LYS A 126 -1.75 0.76 -25.59
C LYS A 126 -0.68 1.83 -25.81
N VAL A 127 0.46 1.47 -26.39
CA VAL A 127 1.54 2.42 -26.68
C VAL A 127 1.91 2.33 -28.14
N TYR A 128 1.83 3.44 -28.87
CA TYR A 128 2.10 3.48 -30.31
C TYR A 128 2.87 4.73 -30.71
N ASN A 129 3.34 4.75 -31.97
CA ASN A 129 4.17 5.82 -32.53
C ASN A 129 5.43 6.10 -31.69
N THR A 130 6.12 5.08 -31.22
CA THR A 130 7.43 5.24 -30.56
C THR A 130 8.55 5.42 -31.58
N GLY A 131 9.72 5.85 -31.11
CA GLY A 131 10.92 6.04 -31.91
C GLY A 131 11.41 4.75 -32.57
N SER A 132 12.30 4.92 -33.56
CA SER A 132 12.85 3.83 -34.38
C SER A 132 14.31 3.51 -34.03
N GLY A 133 14.83 4.01 -32.91
CA GLY A 133 16.17 3.71 -32.42
C GLY A 133 16.29 2.25 -31.96
N SER A 134 17.52 1.70 -32.00
CA SER A 134 17.77 0.29 -31.65
C SER A 134 17.44 -0.09 -30.21
N PHE A 135 17.23 0.90 -29.34
CA PHE A 135 16.89 0.72 -27.93
C PHE A 135 15.54 1.36 -27.56
N ASP A 136 14.77 1.78 -28.57
CA ASP A 136 13.46 2.40 -28.38
C ASP A 136 12.40 1.31 -28.23
N ALA A 137 11.41 1.56 -27.37
CA ALA A 137 10.34 0.60 -27.10
C ALA A 137 9.11 1.32 -26.51
N GLY A 138 7.90 0.87 -26.85
CA GLY A 138 6.67 1.40 -26.25
C GLY A 138 6.67 1.28 -24.73
N ILE A 139 6.95 0.08 -24.22
CA ILE A 139 7.18 -0.17 -22.80
C ILE A 139 8.64 -0.57 -22.63
N LYS A 140 9.40 0.26 -21.94
CA LYS A 140 10.84 0.12 -21.74
C LYS A 140 11.13 -0.08 -20.25
N LEU A 141 11.79 -1.19 -19.93
CA LEU A 141 12.19 -1.55 -18.57
C LEU A 141 13.72 -1.61 -18.53
N GLU A 142 14.35 -0.71 -17.77
CA GLU A 142 15.82 -0.62 -17.69
C GLU A 142 16.30 -0.80 -16.25
N ASN A 143 17.18 -1.78 -16.01
CA ASN A 143 17.71 -2.05 -14.68
C ASN A 143 16.62 -2.17 -13.60
N THR A 144 15.60 -2.96 -13.89
CA THR A 144 14.45 -3.19 -13.00
C THR A 144 14.05 -4.66 -12.98
N ASN A 145 13.40 -5.06 -11.89
CA ASN A 145 12.94 -6.40 -11.57
C ASN A 145 11.50 -6.31 -11.03
N ASN A 146 10.83 -7.46 -10.85
CA ASN A 146 9.51 -7.57 -10.19
C ASN A 146 8.31 -6.95 -10.96
N GLY A 147 8.48 -6.68 -12.25
CA GLY A 147 7.41 -6.21 -13.13
C GLY A 147 6.50 -7.31 -13.68
N THR A 148 5.19 -7.06 -13.72
CA THR A 148 4.20 -7.88 -14.42
C THR A 148 3.57 -7.10 -15.56
N LEU A 149 3.65 -7.63 -16.79
CA LEU A 149 3.05 -7.03 -17.98
C LEU A 149 1.92 -7.94 -18.47
N THR A 150 0.71 -7.41 -18.59
CA THR A 150 -0.46 -8.18 -19.05
C THR A 150 -1.40 -7.37 -19.93
N ASN A 151 -1.85 -7.94 -21.05
CA ASN A 151 -2.79 -7.30 -21.99
C ASN A 151 -2.34 -5.92 -22.50
N ASN A 152 -1.06 -5.77 -22.83
CA ASN A 152 -0.53 -4.53 -23.43
C ASN A 152 -0.33 -4.70 -24.94
N ASN A 153 -0.52 -3.63 -25.72
CA ASN A 153 -0.36 -3.60 -27.18
C ASN A 153 0.53 -2.44 -27.63
#